data_AF-A0A934E1I6-F1
#
_entry.id   AF-A0A934E1I6-F1
#
_cell.length_a   1.000
_cell.length_b   1.000
_cell.length_c   1.000
_cell.angle_alpha   90.00
_cell.angle_beta   90.00
_cell.angle_gamma   90.00
#
_symmetry.space_group_name_H-M   'P 1'
#
loop_
_entity.id
_entity.type
_entity.pdbx_description
1 polymer ?
#
loop_
_entity_poly.entity_id
_entity_poly.type
_entity_poly.pdbx_seq_one_letter_code
_entity_poly.pdbx_strand_id
1 'polypeptide(L)'
;MGDTPRPFGVQPNERAFLAAMFDHMVEGVALHELVLGPAGAPADYRILAVNRAYESILGIPRDRVVGRLATEAYGVPAAPYLAEYSRVALGGAPHRFETHFPPMDRHFDISVFRPGPNLFATIFSDITERTRMNLALQAMRNVGLVMDPNIKFYKGKGCQL
;
A
#
# COMPACT_ATOMS: atom_id res chain seq x y z
N MET A 1 -11.93 31.46 33.86
CA MET A 1 -12.11 30.14 33.22
C MET A 1 -11.04 30.03 32.15
N GLY A 2 -10.00 29.23 32.42
CA GLY A 2 -8.83 29.12 31.55
C GLY A 2 -9.17 28.30 30.31
N ASP A 3 -8.92 28.88 29.15
CA ASP A 3 -8.98 28.20 27.86
C ASP A 3 -7.79 27.23 27.82
N THR A 4 -8.05 25.94 27.98
CA THR A 4 -7.04 24.90 27.81
C THR A 4 -6.53 24.95 26.36
N PRO A 5 -5.21 25.05 26.12
CA PRO A 5 -4.68 25.13 24.77
C PRO A 5 -5.00 23.85 24.00
N ARG A 6 -5.70 24.01 22.87
CA ARG A 6 -6.10 22.91 21.98
C ARG A 6 -4.85 22.30 21.31
N PRO A 7 -4.74 20.97 21.20
CA PRO A 7 -3.49 20.30 20.84
C PRO A 7 -3.00 20.57 19.39
N PHE A 8 -3.84 21.15 18.52
CA PHE A 8 -3.45 21.58 17.17
C PHE A 8 -4.21 22.86 16.79
N GLY A 9 -3.48 23.97 16.71
CA GLY A 9 -3.97 25.32 16.39
C GLY A 9 -4.33 25.49 14.91
N VAL A 10 -5.25 24.66 14.40
CA VAL A 10 -5.74 24.73 13.01
C VAL A 10 -7.01 25.59 12.97
N GLN A 11 -7.00 26.66 12.17
CA GLN A 11 -8.12 27.58 12.01
C GLN A 11 -9.34 26.89 11.36
N PRO A 12 -10.59 27.36 11.58
CA PRO A 12 -11.78 26.69 11.04
C PRO A 12 -11.80 26.55 9.51
N ASN A 13 -11.27 27.54 8.78
CA ASN A 13 -11.12 27.51 7.32
C ASN A 13 -10.07 26.48 6.87
N GLU A 14 -8.96 26.35 7.58
CA GLU A 14 -7.92 25.35 7.32
C GLU A 14 -8.44 23.94 7.54
N ARG A 15 -9.26 23.70 8.58
CA ARG A 15 -9.86 22.38 8.83
C ARG A 15 -10.77 21.94 7.68
N ALA A 16 -11.64 22.83 7.22
CA ALA A 16 -12.53 22.56 6.09
C ALA A 16 -11.72 22.31 4.81
N PHE A 17 -10.67 23.11 4.57
CA PHE A 17 -9.77 22.93 3.45
C PHE A 17 -9.01 21.60 3.50
N LEU A 18 -8.43 21.23 4.65
CA LEU A 18 -7.71 19.98 4.84
C LEU A 18 -8.63 18.76 4.70
N ALA A 19 -9.86 18.84 5.21
CA ALA A 19 -10.86 17.80 5.05
C ALA A 19 -11.25 17.62 3.58
N ALA A 20 -11.50 18.72 2.86
CA ALA A 20 -11.78 18.68 1.43
C ALA A 20 -10.60 18.11 0.63
N MET A 21 -9.37 18.53 0.95
CA MET A 21 -8.16 18.01 0.31
C MET A 21 -8.02 16.50 0.55
N PHE A 22 -8.17 16.05 1.80
CA PHE A 22 -8.12 14.63 2.17
C PHE A 22 -9.11 13.79 1.36
N ASP A 23 -10.33 14.29 1.15
CA ASP A 23 -11.40 13.56 0.46
C ASP A 23 -11.30 13.58 -1.07
N HIS A 24 -10.58 14.56 -1.64
CA HIS A 24 -10.39 14.72 -3.09
C HIS A 24 -9.01 14.27 -3.61
N MET A 25 -8.11 13.81 -2.74
CA MET A 25 -6.86 13.16 -3.16
C MET A 25 -7.13 11.93 -4.04
N VAL A 26 -6.23 11.65 -4.97
CA VAL A 26 -6.28 10.45 -5.82
C VAL A 26 -5.66 9.26 -5.10
N GLU A 27 -4.64 9.52 -4.28
CA GLU A 27 -4.00 8.54 -3.43
C GLU A 27 -4.91 8.13 -2.27
N GLY A 28 -4.88 6.83 -1.96
CA GLY A 28 -5.51 6.32 -0.75
C GLY A 28 -4.75 6.81 0.47
N VAL A 29 -5.46 7.36 1.44
CA VAL A 29 -4.89 7.80 2.71
C VAL A 29 -5.60 7.11 3.85
N ALA A 30 -4.83 6.58 4.79
CA ALA A 30 -5.35 5.97 5.99
C ALA A 30 -4.52 6.33 7.23
N LEU A 31 -5.20 6.64 8.33
CA LEU A 31 -4.60 6.82 9.65
C LEU A 31 -4.84 5.55 10.46
N HIS A 32 -3.81 5.10 11.16
CA HIS A 32 -3.83 3.88 11.94
C HIS A 32 -3.26 4.09 13.34
N GLU A 33 -3.72 3.25 14.25
CA GLU A 33 -3.12 3.05 15.57
C GLU A 33 -2.49 1.67 15.65
N LEU A 34 -1.24 1.61 16.09
CA LEU A 34 -0.54 0.35 16.27
C LEU A 34 -1.12 -0.40 17.48
N VAL A 35 -1.46 -1.68 17.29
CA VAL A 35 -1.92 -2.56 18.36
C VAL A 35 -0.77 -3.46 18.78
N LEU A 36 -0.38 -3.32 20.06
CA LEU A 36 0.68 -4.11 20.66
C LEU A 36 0.09 -5.33 21.39
N GLY A 37 0.69 -6.48 21.17
CA GLY A 37 0.42 -7.71 21.89
C GLY A 37 1.26 -7.83 23.18
N PRO A 38 1.34 -9.05 23.74
CA PRO A 38 2.17 -9.32 24.91
C PRO A 38 3.62 -8.86 24.73
N ALA A 39 4.25 -8.39 25.81
CA ALA A 39 5.61 -7.87 25.83
C ALA A 39 5.88 -6.65 24.92
N GLY A 40 4.83 -5.97 24.44
CA GLY A 40 4.97 -4.78 23.59
C GLY A 40 5.31 -5.08 22.14
N ALA A 41 5.18 -6.34 21.71
CA ALA A 41 5.40 -6.72 20.32
C ALA A 41 4.25 -6.22 19.41
N PRO A 42 4.53 -5.63 18.24
CA PRO A 42 3.49 -5.31 17.26
C PRO A 42 2.69 -6.57 16.87
N ALA A 43 1.37 -6.50 17.00
CA ALA A 43 0.48 -7.63 16.71
C ALA A 43 -0.49 -7.34 15.56
N ASP A 44 -1.02 -6.11 15.50
CA ASP A 44 -1.95 -5.67 14.47
C ASP A 44 -1.94 -4.12 14.40
N TYR A 45 -2.85 -3.53 13.64
CA TYR A 45 -3.18 -2.11 13.70
C TYR A 45 -4.66 -1.88 13.48
N ARG A 46 -5.19 -0.84 14.13
CA ARG A 46 -6.58 -0.39 13.98
C ARG A 46 -6.65 0.74 12.96
N ILE A 47 -7.57 0.65 12.02
CA ILE A 47 -7.81 1.71 11.03
C ILE A 47 -8.68 2.79 11.68
N LEU A 48 -8.16 4.00 11.84
CA LEU A 48 -8.85 5.11 12.52
C LEU A 48 -9.62 6.01 11.54
N ALA A 49 -9.05 6.26 10.37
CA ALA A 49 -9.66 7.09 9.34
C ALA A 49 -9.15 6.68 7.96
N VAL A 50 -9.99 6.84 6.94
CA VAL A 50 -9.64 6.63 5.54
C VAL A 50 -10.32 7.71 4.69
N ASN A 51 -9.74 8.05 3.55
CA ASN A 51 -10.36 8.95 2.57
C ASN A 51 -11.17 8.18 1.51
N ARG A 52 -11.89 8.91 0.65
CA ARG A 52 -12.66 8.33 -0.46
C ARG A 52 -11.83 7.52 -1.46
N ALA A 53 -10.58 7.93 -1.71
CA ALA A 53 -9.70 7.22 -2.62
C ALA A 53 -9.29 5.84 -2.09
N TYR A 54 -9.08 5.69 -0.78
CA TYR A 54 -8.86 4.39 -0.14
C TYR A 54 -9.98 3.42 -0.50
N GLU A 55 -11.24 3.84 -0.35
CA GLU A 55 -12.41 3.01 -0.64
C GLU A 55 -12.45 2.63 -2.13
N SER A 56 -12.12 3.58 -3.00
CA SER A 56 -12.15 3.39 -4.45
C SER A 56 -11.05 2.44 -4.93
N ILE A 57 -9.84 2.55 -4.36
CA ILE A 57 -8.68 1.74 -4.75
C ILE A 57 -8.83 0.30 -4.23
N LEU A 58 -9.22 0.13 -2.96
CA LEU A 58 -9.31 -1.18 -2.33
C LEU A 58 -10.66 -1.86 -2.55
N GLY A 59 -11.69 -1.12 -2.96
CA GLY A 59 -13.06 -1.63 -3.12
C GLY A 59 -13.73 -1.98 -1.80
N ILE A 60 -13.24 -1.45 -0.67
CA ILE A 60 -13.79 -1.70 0.66
C ILE A 60 -14.36 -0.40 1.21
N PRO A 61 -15.66 -0.35 1.57
CA PRO A 61 -16.27 0.86 2.08
C PRO A 61 -15.75 1.21 3.49
N ARG A 62 -15.71 2.51 3.78
CA ARG A 62 -15.18 3.11 5.01
C ARG A 62 -15.80 2.51 6.28
N ASP A 63 -17.11 2.29 6.26
CA ASP A 63 -17.89 1.74 7.38
C ASP A 63 -17.51 0.29 7.75
N ARG A 64 -16.88 -0.44 6.82
CA ARG A 64 -16.36 -1.80 7.05
C ARG A 64 -14.93 -1.85 7.55
N VAL A 65 -14.17 -0.76 7.46
CA VAL A 65 -12.75 -0.74 7.86
C VAL A 65 -12.49 0.12 9.09
N VAL A 66 -13.14 1.29 9.20
CA VAL A 66 -12.88 2.22 10.30
C VAL A 66 -13.29 1.59 11.63
N GLY A 67 -12.38 1.67 12.60
CA GLY A 67 -12.52 1.08 13.91
C GLY A 67 -12.16 -0.40 13.99
N ARG A 68 -11.87 -1.09 12.87
CA ARG A 68 -11.52 -2.51 12.86
C ARG A 68 -10.01 -2.75 12.84
N LEU A 69 -9.60 -3.95 13.24
CA LEU A 69 -8.23 -4.42 13.04
C LEU A 69 -7.97 -4.71 11.56
N ALA A 70 -6.71 -4.62 11.13
CA ALA A 70 -6.33 -4.87 9.74
C ALA A 70 -6.67 -6.31 9.32
N THR A 71 -6.42 -7.27 10.20
CA THR A 71 -6.76 -8.69 9.98
C THR A 71 -8.25 -8.90 9.74
N GLU A 72 -9.11 -8.24 10.53
CA GLU A 72 -10.57 -8.27 10.40
C GLU A 72 -11.05 -7.53 9.14
N ALA A 73 -10.48 -6.36 8.87
CA ALA A 73 -10.88 -5.50 7.76
C ALA A 73 -10.55 -6.12 6.40
N TYR A 74 -9.39 -6.77 6.29
CA TYR A 74 -8.92 -7.38 5.04
C TYR A 74 -9.18 -8.90 4.97
N GLY A 75 -9.68 -9.52 6.04
CA GLY A 75 -9.94 -10.96 6.08
C GLY A 75 -8.67 -11.81 5.95
N VAL A 76 -7.57 -11.36 6.53
CA VAL A 76 -6.24 -11.98 6.43
C VAL A 76 -5.74 -12.47 7.79
N PRO A 77 -4.92 -13.54 7.83
CA PRO A 77 -4.43 -14.10 9.08
C PRO A 77 -3.39 -13.23 9.80
N ALA A 78 -2.76 -12.30 9.08
CA ALA A 78 -1.73 -11.40 9.62
C ALA A 78 -1.87 -10.00 9.01
N ALA A 79 -1.65 -8.98 9.84
CA ALA A 79 -1.78 -7.59 9.45
C ALA A 79 -0.78 -7.25 8.31
N PRO A 80 -1.24 -6.74 7.15
CA PRO A 80 -0.37 -6.45 6.03
C PRO A 80 0.68 -5.40 6.36
N TYR A 81 1.95 -5.68 5.99
CA TYR A 81 3.10 -4.77 6.13
C TYR A 81 3.36 -4.28 7.56
N LEU A 82 2.97 -5.08 8.56
CA LEU A 82 3.09 -4.73 9.98
C LEU A 82 4.53 -4.41 10.39
N ALA A 83 5.52 -5.11 9.84
CA ALA A 83 6.93 -4.89 10.16
C ALA A 83 7.43 -3.50 9.70
N GLU A 84 7.01 -3.05 8.53
CA GLU A 84 7.31 -1.74 7.98
C GLU A 84 6.61 -0.64 8.77
N TYR A 85 5.30 -0.81 9.01
CA TYR A 85 4.48 0.20 9.67
C TYR A 85 4.83 0.37 11.14
N SER A 86 5.00 -0.73 11.88
CA SER A 86 5.35 -0.70 13.30
C SER A 86 6.69 -0.01 13.54
N ARG A 87 7.68 -0.24 12.69
CA ARG A 87 8.99 0.42 12.78
C ARG A 87 8.86 1.94 12.76
N VAL A 88 8.00 2.47 11.87
CA VAL A 88 7.75 3.91 11.77
C VAL A 88 6.92 4.41 12.96
N ALA A 89 5.83 3.70 13.31
CA ALA A 89 4.98 4.05 14.44
C ALA A 89 5.73 4.10 15.79
N LEU A 90 6.72 3.22 15.99
CA LEU A 90 7.55 3.14 17.19
C LEU A 90 8.71 4.14 17.21
N GLY A 91 8.90 4.96 16.17
CA GLY A 91 9.85 6.08 16.17
C GLY A 91 10.95 5.99 15.11
N GLY A 92 10.83 5.05 14.18
CA GLY A 92 11.63 5.06 12.97
C GLY A 92 11.34 6.27 12.08
N ALA A 93 12.27 6.54 11.16
CA ALA A 93 12.09 7.54 10.12
C ALA A 93 10.94 7.15 9.16
N PRO A 94 10.30 8.13 8.49
CA PRO A 94 9.35 7.85 7.40
C PRO A 94 9.95 6.91 6.36
N HIS A 95 9.10 6.07 5.77
CA HIS A 95 9.54 5.04 4.82
C HIS A 95 8.62 5.01 3.60
N ARG A 96 9.17 4.72 2.42
CA ARG A 96 8.42 4.52 1.19
C ARG A 96 8.89 3.23 0.53
N PHE A 97 7.95 2.42 0.06
CA PHE A 97 8.24 1.13 -0.55
C PHE A 97 7.14 0.72 -1.54
N GLU A 98 7.53 -0.07 -2.54
CA GLU A 98 6.61 -0.72 -3.47
C GLU A 98 6.38 -2.17 -3.05
N THR A 99 5.15 -2.67 -3.18
CA THR A 99 4.80 -4.01 -2.73
C THR A 99 3.62 -4.59 -3.51
N HIS A 100 3.53 -5.91 -3.58
CA HIS A 100 2.35 -6.62 -4.07
C HIS A 100 1.46 -6.96 -2.88
N PHE A 101 0.15 -6.75 -3.02
CA PHE A 101 -0.85 -7.18 -2.07
C PHE A 101 -1.62 -8.37 -2.66
N PRO A 102 -1.23 -9.62 -2.29
CA PRO A 102 -1.79 -10.82 -2.90
C PRO A 102 -3.32 -10.93 -2.83
N PRO A 103 -3.99 -10.57 -1.71
CA PRO A 103 -5.45 -10.69 -1.62
C PRO A 103 -6.24 -9.90 -2.67
N MET A 104 -5.65 -8.85 -3.25
CA MET A 104 -6.31 -8.01 -4.26
C MET A 104 -5.64 -8.08 -5.64
N ASP A 105 -4.55 -8.84 -5.76
CA ASP A 105 -3.66 -8.85 -6.93
C ASP A 105 -3.28 -7.44 -7.44
N ARG A 106 -2.90 -6.57 -6.51
CA ARG A 106 -2.51 -5.18 -6.80
C ARG A 106 -1.10 -4.90 -6.35
N HIS A 107 -0.42 -4.01 -7.08
CA HIS A 107 0.85 -3.44 -6.66
C HIS A 107 0.61 -2.04 -6.12
N PHE A 108 1.17 -1.75 -4.95
CA PHE A 108 1.07 -0.46 -4.29
C PHE A 108 2.45 0.18 -4.13
N ASP A 109 2.51 1.49 -4.35
CA ASP A 109 3.57 2.36 -3.83
C ASP A 109 3.03 3.03 -2.57
N ILE A 110 3.67 2.77 -1.43
CA ILE A 110 3.19 3.17 -0.10
C ILE A 110 4.23 4.05 0.56
N SER A 111 3.82 5.25 0.99
CA SER A 111 4.55 6.09 1.93
C SER A 111 3.92 6.01 3.31
N VAL A 112 4.74 5.79 4.34
CA VAL A 112 4.32 5.72 5.74
C VAL A 112 5.11 6.72 6.58
N PHE A 113 4.41 7.44 7.46
CA PHE A 113 5.01 8.38 8.40
C PHE A 113 4.27 8.37 9.74
N ARG A 114 4.90 8.95 10.77
CA ARG A 114 4.39 8.97 12.15
C ARG A 114 3.80 10.35 12.49
N PRO A 115 2.47 10.52 12.53
CA PRO A 115 1.84 11.78 12.92
C PRO A 115 1.77 11.98 14.45
N GLY A 116 1.98 10.92 15.24
CA GLY A 116 1.93 10.98 16.70
C GLY A 116 2.40 9.68 17.37
N PRO A 117 2.45 9.63 18.71
CA PRO A 117 2.79 8.39 19.43
C PRO A 117 1.84 7.24 19.12
N ASN A 118 2.39 6.06 18.81
CA ASN A 118 1.64 4.85 18.42
C ASN A 118 0.76 5.00 17.17
N LEU A 119 0.86 6.11 16.43
CA LEU A 119 0.12 6.35 15.21
C LEU A 119 1.04 6.23 14.00
N PHE A 120 0.48 5.77 12.89
CA PHE A 120 1.10 5.91 11.58
C PHE A 120 0.04 6.21 10.53
N ALA A 121 0.41 7.03 9.55
CA ALA A 121 -0.42 7.31 8.41
C ALA A 121 0.22 6.69 7.17
N THR A 122 -0.60 6.12 6.30
CA THR A 122 -0.17 5.64 4.99
C THR A 122 -0.81 6.48 3.89
N ILE A 123 -0.02 6.74 2.85
CA ILE A 123 -0.46 7.31 1.58
C ILE A 123 -0.04 6.30 0.52
N PHE A 124 -0.97 5.81 -0.30
CA PHE A 124 -0.67 4.79 -1.28
C PHE A 124 -1.32 5.04 -2.64
N SER A 125 -0.63 4.60 -3.69
CA SER A 125 -1.11 4.60 -5.07
C SER A 125 -1.11 3.19 -5.63
N ASP A 126 -2.12 2.86 -6.42
CA ASP A 126 -2.12 1.64 -7.21
C ASP A 126 -1.21 1.83 -8.44
N ILE A 127 -0.13 1.05 -8.48
CA ILE A 127 0.87 1.05 -9.57
C ILE A 127 0.77 -0.20 -10.43
N THR A 128 -0.30 -0.99 -10.31
CA THR A 128 -0.46 -2.28 -10.99
C THR A 128 -0.29 -2.18 -12.49
N GLU A 129 -0.94 -1.21 -13.15
CA GLU A 129 -0.83 -1.02 -14.59
C GLU A 129 0.59 -0.64 -15.02
N ARG A 130 1.25 0.23 -14.26
CA ARG A 130 2.66 0.60 -14.48
C ARG A 130 3.56 -0.63 -14.37
N THR A 131 3.36 -1.47 -13.36
CA THR A 131 4.12 -2.70 -13.16
C THR A 131 3.87 -3.69 -14.30
N ARG A 132 2.63 -3.88 -14.74
CA ARG A 132 2.28 -4.75 -15.88
C ARG A 132 2.95 -4.30 -17.17
N MET A 133 2.90 -3.00 -17.48
CA MET A 133 3.57 -2.43 -18.66
C MET A 133 5.09 -2.65 -18.60
N ASN A 134 5.72 -2.41 -17.45
CA ASN A 134 7.15 -2.62 -17.27
C ASN A 134 7.55 -4.08 -17.49
N LEU A 135 6.79 -5.02 -16.92
CA LEU A 135 7.03 -6.45 -17.09
C LEU A 135 6.83 -6.90 -18.55
N ALA A 136 5.81 -6.38 -19.24
CA ALA A 136 5.59 -6.67 -20.66
C ALA A 136 6.75 -6.17 -21.53
N LEU A 137 7.25 -4.96 -21.28
CA LEU A 137 8.42 -4.41 -21.97
C LEU A 137 9.70 -5.23 -21.70
N GLN A 138 9.90 -5.70 -20.46
CA GLN A 138 11.02 -6.56 -20.12
C GLN A 138 10.93 -7.93 -20.80
N ALA A 139 9.74 -8.53 -20.83
CA ALA A 139 9.50 -9.79 -21.52
C ALA A 139 9.80 -9.65 -23.04
N MET A 140 9.29 -8.60 -23.68
CA MET A 140 9.57 -8.32 -25.10
C MET A 140 11.05 -8.12 -25.38
N ARG A 141 11.78 -7.41 -24.52
CA ARG A 141 13.24 -7.23 -24.63
C ARG A 141 13.99 -8.56 -24.52
N ASN A 142 13.56 -9.44 -23.62
CA ASN A 142 14.23 -10.72 -23.40
C ASN A 142 13.93 -11.73 -24.51
N VAL A 143 12.75 -11.70 -25.13
CA VAL A 143 12.40 -12.56 -26.28
C VAL A 143 13.23 -12.21 -27.53
N GLY A 144 13.59 -10.93 -27.72
CA GLY A 144 14.45 -10.50 -28.83
C GLY A 144 15.90 -11.00 -28.77
N LEU A 145 16.35 -11.54 -27.62
CA LEU A 145 17.70 -12.07 -27.43
C LEU A 145 17.79 -13.61 -27.60
N VAL A 146 16.67 -14.31 -27.78
CA VAL A 146 16.61 -15.79 -27.93
C VAL A 146 16.33 -16.24 -29.38
N MET A 147 16.66 -15.41 -30.37
CA MET A 147 16.75 -15.85 -31.77
C MET A 147 18.22 -16.11 -32.08
N ASP A 148 18.71 -17.29 -31.67
CA ASP A 148 20.06 -17.76 -32.04
C ASP A 148 20.15 -17.87 -33.59
N PRO A 149 21.03 -17.10 -34.26
CA PRO A 149 21.22 -17.19 -35.71
C PRO A 149 21.76 -18.55 -36.19
N ASN A 150 22.16 -19.45 -35.28
CA ASN A 150 22.83 -20.71 -35.59
C ASN A 150 21.98 -21.98 -35.42
N ILE A 151 20.66 -21.90 -35.32
CA ILE A 151 19.81 -23.10 -35.45
C ILE A 151 19.89 -23.62 -36.90
N LYS A 152 20.84 -24.53 -37.15
CA LYS A 152 20.94 -25.30 -38.38
C LYS A 152 19.80 -26.32 -38.41
N PHE A 153 18.78 -26.05 -39.23
CA PHE A 153 17.77 -27.04 -39.61
C PHE A 153 18.46 -28.24 -40.28
N TYR A 154 18.59 -29.36 -39.57
CA TYR A 154 18.93 -30.63 -40.20
C TYR A 154 17.72 -31.10 -41.02
N LYS A 155 17.80 -30.96 -42.35
CA LYS A 155 16.92 -31.68 -43.29
C LYS A 155 17.26 -33.17 -43.20
N GLY A 156 16.37 -33.97 -42.61
CA GLY A 156 16.40 -35.43 -42.73
C GLY A 156 16.34 -35.80 -44.21
N LYS A 157 17.40 -36.44 -44.72
CA LYS A 157 17.37 -37.08 -46.04
C LYS A 157 16.50 -38.32 -45.94
N GLY A 158 15.63 -38.44 -46.94
CA GLY A 158 14.60 -39.46 -47.06
C GLY A 158 15.12 -40.88 -46.95
N CYS A 159 14.26 -41.68 -46.32
CA CYS A 159 14.04 -43.08 -46.61
C CYS A 159 14.10 -43.33 -48.13
N GLN A 160 14.96 -44.25 -48.57
CA GLN A 160 14.82 -44.92 -49.86
C GLN A 160 14.53 -46.39 -49.59
N LEU A 161 13.63 -46.90 -50.44
CA LEU A 161 12.93 -48.18 -50.47
C LEU A 161 13.83 -49.41 -50.33
#